data_AF-A0A7W9DKN2-F1
#
_entry.id   AF-A0A7W9DKN2-F1
#
_cell.length_a   1.000
_cell.length_b   1.000
_cell.length_c   1.000
_cell.angle_alpha   90.00
_cell.angle_beta   90.00
_cell.angle_gamma   90.00
#
_symmetry.space_group_name_H-M   'P 1'
#
loop_
_entity.id
_entity.type
_entity.pdbx_description
1 polymer ?
#
loop_
_entity_poly.entity_id
_entity_poly.type
_entity_poly.pdbx_seq_one_letter_code
_entity_poly.pdbx_strand_id
1 'polypeptide(L)'
;MKTTDYLNTTFVQQIMQDQFPDQTIAVQDITLLDVDNSASILVALTATQTESTIGHFGLEVNYTLNGLPQSKRMVMKIKPHGQEIVNMLNMLSQLCGGELNSVYEQFKHLTGFYYTHLKEQEIYKKLHPLFTPVIYGLYTNEQENIYIILMEYLDDVDLLNTVMAPEKWSDQHIKSALKQMAAWHSKMLNKVENVDLEIWKDAPSLQQMTDLLPLWNALLNNAADKFPELYDPLRVKTMRNAIQEIPNYWQQLEKLPKTLVHNDFNPRNSCFKTQNGEIEFCLYDWELATFHIPQYDLAEFLCFILDKDRYDQRYAYTEYYREELARLTGKYNSAPSFHQELYMATLDFGIHRVGLYMMGHSVSPYPFLPRVVNSFFDAISGHSLN
;
A
#
# COMPACT_ATOMS: atom_id res chain seq x y z
N MET A 1 -3.85 -28.07 5.72
CA MET A 1 -2.41 -28.23 5.42
C MET A 1 -1.62 -27.54 6.53
N LYS A 2 -0.43 -28.01 6.94
CA LYS A 2 0.33 -27.40 8.05
C LYS A 2 1.36 -26.40 7.50
N THR A 3 1.68 -25.34 8.24
CA THR A 3 2.68 -24.32 7.83
C THR A 3 4.02 -24.95 7.48
N THR A 4 4.40 -26.03 8.17
CA THR A 4 5.62 -26.82 7.93
C THR A 4 5.73 -27.38 6.51
N ASP A 5 4.60 -27.57 5.83
CA ASP A 5 4.55 -28.12 4.47
C ASP A 5 5.14 -27.13 3.45
N TYR A 6 5.22 -25.83 3.79
CA TYR A 6 5.77 -24.78 2.94
C TYR A 6 7.13 -24.25 3.42
N LEU A 7 7.60 -24.65 4.61
CA LEU A 7 8.84 -24.15 5.20
C LEU A 7 9.97 -25.20 5.18
N ASN A 8 9.94 -26.12 4.20
CA ASN A 8 10.94 -27.17 4.03
C ASN A 8 11.76 -27.00 2.75
N THR A 9 12.92 -27.67 2.72
CA THR A 9 13.91 -27.56 1.65
C THR A 9 13.34 -27.90 0.28
N THR A 10 12.52 -28.96 0.19
CA THR A 10 11.90 -29.40 -1.07
C THR A 10 10.99 -28.31 -1.66
N PHE A 11 10.11 -27.74 -0.84
CA PHE A 11 9.18 -26.71 -1.32
C PHE A 11 9.91 -25.42 -1.71
N VAL A 12 10.83 -24.94 -0.86
CA VAL A 12 11.61 -23.73 -1.15
C VAL A 12 12.45 -23.91 -2.41
N GLN A 13 13.09 -25.06 -2.59
CA GLN A 13 13.82 -25.38 -3.82
C GLN A 13 12.90 -25.33 -5.04
N GLN A 14 11.71 -25.94 -4.96
CA GLN A 14 10.76 -25.97 -6.06
C GLN A 14 10.37 -24.55 -6.50
N ILE A 15 9.92 -23.70 -5.58
CA ILE A 15 9.48 -22.35 -5.94
C ILE A 15 10.63 -21.46 -6.42
N MET A 16 11.84 -21.66 -5.90
CA MET A 16 13.03 -20.97 -6.41
C MET A 16 13.39 -21.44 -7.83
N GLN A 17 13.30 -22.74 -8.08
CA GLN A 17 13.59 -23.35 -9.37
C GLN A 17 12.56 -22.92 -10.43
N ASP A 18 11.29 -22.80 -10.06
CA ASP A 18 10.22 -22.31 -10.94
C ASP A 18 10.42 -20.83 -11.32
N GLN A 19 10.93 -20.02 -10.39
CA GLN A 19 11.25 -18.62 -10.64
C GLN A 19 12.48 -18.44 -11.54
N PHE A 20 13.48 -19.33 -11.41
CA PHE A 20 14.73 -19.27 -12.15
C PHE A 20 15.01 -20.60 -12.88
N PRO A 21 14.22 -20.94 -13.92
CA PRO A 21 14.29 -22.25 -14.58
C PRO A 21 15.63 -22.54 -15.26
N ASP A 22 16.39 -21.50 -15.62
CA ASP A 22 17.71 -21.62 -16.26
C ASP A 22 18.87 -21.80 -15.25
N GLN A 23 18.58 -21.74 -13.95
CA GLN A 23 19.54 -21.94 -12.88
C GLN A 23 19.39 -23.35 -12.30
N THR A 24 20.49 -23.98 -11.86
CA THR A 24 20.41 -25.21 -11.07
C THR A 24 20.45 -24.85 -9.59
N ILE A 25 19.32 -24.99 -8.91
CA ILE A 25 19.18 -24.64 -7.49
C ILE A 25 19.01 -25.92 -6.66
N ALA A 26 19.85 -26.09 -5.65
CA ALA A 26 19.68 -27.17 -4.67
C ALA A 26 19.70 -26.60 -3.25
N VAL A 27 18.56 -26.64 -2.55
CA VAL A 27 18.43 -26.15 -1.17
C VAL A 27 18.90 -27.24 -0.22
N GLN A 28 19.90 -26.91 0.59
CA GLN A 28 20.56 -27.85 1.49
C GLN A 28 19.95 -27.82 2.88
N ASP A 29 19.66 -26.62 3.38
CA ASP A 29 19.19 -26.40 4.75
C ASP A 29 18.35 -25.12 4.85
N ILE A 30 17.43 -25.11 5.81
CA ILE A 30 16.60 -23.96 6.17
C ILE A 30 16.57 -23.82 7.69
N THR A 31 16.92 -22.64 8.18
CA THR A 31 16.73 -22.26 9.58
C THR A 31 15.65 -21.19 9.68
N LEU A 32 14.72 -21.33 10.64
CA LEU A 32 13.69 -20.33 10.89
C LEU A 32 14.25 -19.13 11.66
N LEU A 33 13.82 -17.94 11.25
CA LEU A 33 14.16 -16.66 11.88
C LEU A 33 12.90 -16.01 12.43
N ASP A 34 13.04 -15.28 13.53
CA ASP A 34 12.00 -14.39 14.01
C ASP A 34 11.82 -13.22 13.04
N VAL A 35 10.56 -12.90 12.73
CA VAL A 35 10.19 -11.73 11.92
C VAL A 35 9.39 -10.79 12.79
N ASP A 36 9.76 -9.51 12.78
CA ASP A 36 8.94 -8.48 13.38
C ASP A 36 7.68 -8.26 12.53
N ASN A 37 6.56 -8.78 13.00
CA ASN A 37 5.25 -8.64 12.37
C ASN A 37 4.47 -7.41 12.88
N SER A 38 5.04 -6.59 13.77
CA SER A 38 4.31 -5.51 14.46
C SER A 38 3.79 -4.40 13.53
N ALA A 39 4.42 -4.21 12.37
CA ALA A 39 4.01 -3.21 11.39
C ALA A 39 2.81 -3.65 10.51
N SER A 40 2.53 -4.96 10.44
CA SER A 40 1.45 -5.49 9.60
C SER A 40 0.11 -5.47 10.33
N ILE A 41 -0.78 -4.57 9.89
CA ILE A 41 -2.15 -4.48 10.43
C ILE A 41 -2.90 -5.80 10.26
N LEU A 42 -2.78 -6.45 9.10
CA LEU A 42 -3.51 -7.68 8.81
C LEU A 42 -3.03 -8.84 9.70
N VAL A 43 -1.72 -8.97 9.93
CA VAL A 43 -1.18 -10.00 10.84
C VAL A 43 -1.62 -9.74 12.29
N ALA A 44 -1.60 -8.49 12.74
CA ALA A 44 -2.08 -8.14 14.09
C ALA A 44 -3.56 -8.49 14.30
N LEU A 45 -4.38 -8.37 13.25
CA LEU A 45 -5.81 -8.66 13.30
C LEU A 45 -6.15 -10.15 13.15
N THR A 46 -5.29 -10.96 12.51
CA THR A 46 -5.48 -12.42 12.37
C THR A 46 -4.76 -13.25 13.44
N ALA A 47 -3.87 -12.64 14.24
CA ALA A 47 -3.07 -13.31 15.27
C ALA A 47 -3.86 -14.12 16.31
N THR A 48 -5.15 -13.81 16.51
CA THR A 48 -6.02 -14.54 17.45
C THR A 48 -6.57 -15.87 16.90
N GLN A 49 -6.32 -16.19 15.62
CA GLN A 49 -6.66 -17.50 15.03
C GLN A 49 -5.44 -18.43 15.12
N THR A 50 -5.23 -19.02 16.29
CA THR A 50 -4.12 -19.94 16.57
C THR A 50 -4.28 -21.25 15.80
N GLU A 51 -3.50 -21.39 14.72
CA GLU A 51 -3.16 -22.58 13.88
C GLU A 51 -3.07 -22.24 12.38
N SER A 52 -3.25 -20.98 11.97
CA SER A 52 -3.26 -20.63 10.55
C SER A 52 -1.87 -20.74 9.89
N THR A 53 -1.86 -21.22 8.65
CA THR A 53 -0.71 -21.23 7.72
C THR A 53 -0.30 -19.83 7.25
N ILE A 54 -1.02 -18.79 7.66
CA ILE A 54 -0.97 -17.43 7.12
C ILE A 54 -0.03 -16.57 7.97
N GLY A 55 0.79 -15.74 7.33
CA GLY A 55 1.70 -14.81 8.00
C GLY A 55 3.03 -14.65 7.27
N HIS A 56 3.99 -14.02 7.95
CA HIS A 56 5.37 -13.90 7.49
C HIS A 56 6.28 -14.80 8.32
N PHE A 57 7.10 -15.60 7.62
CA PHE A 57 8.04 -16.53 8.23
C PHE A 57 9.45 -16.23 7.72
N GLY A 58 10.37 -15.94 8.63
CA GLY A 58 11.76 -15.65 8.29
C GLY A 58 12.53 -16.94 8.07
N LEU A 59 13.38 -16.95 7.05
CA LEU A 59 14.16 -18.11 6.65
C LEU A 59 15.61 -17.69 6.42
N GLU A 60 16.55 -18.44 6.96
CA GLU A 60 17.93 -18.47 6.48
C GLU A 60 18.07 -19.73 5.61
N VAL A 61 18.33 -19.53 4.32
CA VAL A 61 18.33 -20.58 3.29
C VAL A 61 19.75 -20.78 2.80
N ASN A 62 20.30 -21.97 3.05
CA ASN A 62 21.57 -22.40 2.51
C ASN A 62 21.32 -23.27 1.28
N TYR A 63 21.87 -22.88 0.14
CA TYR A 63 21.63 -23.54 -1.14
C TYR A 63 22.86 -23.49 -2.04
N THR A 64 22.87 -24.31 -3.09
CA THR A 64 23.82 -24.15 -4.18
C THR A 64 23.12 -23.56 -5.39
N LEU A 65 23.79 -22.62 -6.04
CA LEU A 65 23.40 -22.04 -7.31
C LEU A 65 24.45 -22.41 -8.35
N ASN A 66 24.08 -23.24 -9.33
CA ASN A 66 25.00 -23.77 -10.33
C ASN A 66 26.25 -24.40 -9.70
N GLY A 67 26.06 -25.12 -8.59
CA GLY A 67 27.12 -25.78 -7.82
C GLY A 67 27.92 -24.87 -6.87
N LEU A 68 27.69 -23.55 -6.87
CA LEU A 68 28.35 -22.61 -5.96
C LEU A 68 27.51 -22.42 -4.69
N PRO A 69 28.10 -22.53 -3.49
CA PRO A 69 27.36 -22.34 -2.24
C PRO A 69 26.90 -20.89 -2.09
N GLN A 70 25.67 -20.73 -1.61
CA GLN A 70 24.99 -19.48 -1.31
C GLN A 70 24.32 -19.59 0.06
N SER A 71 24.22 -18.45 0.75
CA SER A 71 23.42 -18.31 1.97
C SER A 71 22.68 -16.98 1.89
N LYS A 72 21.36 -17.03 2.05
CA LYS A 72 20.48 -15.85 1.96
C LYS A 72 19.39 -15.91 2.99
N ARG A 73 19.08 -14.75 3.56
CA ARG A 73 17.87 -14.56 4.37
C ARG A 73 16.70 -14.18 3.47
N MET A 74 15.56 -14.80 3.75
CA MET A 74 14.33 -14.67 2.97
C MET A 74 13.14 -14.54 3.92
N VAL A 75 12.04 -14.01 3.40
CA VAL A 75 10.73 -14.00 4.06
C VAL A 75 9.76 -14.80 3.19
N MET A 76 9.13 -15.79 3.79
CA MET A 76 7.98 -16.48 3.23
C MET A 76 6.71 -15.78 3.69
N LYS A 77 6.04 -15.09 2.78
CA LYS A 77 4.72 -14.48 3.00
C LYS A 77 3.65 -15.46 2.51
N ILE A 78 2.91 -16.04 3.44
CA ILE A 78 1.75 -16.89 3.14
C ILE A 78 0.50 -16.04 3.38
N LYS A 79 -0.25 -15.77 2.32
CA LYS A 79 -1.36 -14.81 2.32
C LYS A 79 -2.72 -15.52 2.43
N PRO A 80 -3.69 -14.93 3.14
CA PRO A 80 -5.06 -15.41 3.11
C PRO A 80 -5.71 -15.05 1.76
N HIS A 81 -6.79 -15.75 1.40
CA HIS A 81 -7.67 -15.28 0.33
C HIS A 81 -8.33 -13.95 0.76
N GLY A 82 -8.51 -13.01 -0.17
CA GLY A 82 -8.97 -11.65 0.16
C GLY A 82 -10.40 -11.59 0.73
N GLN A 83 -11.21 -12.63 0.50
CA GLN A 83 -12.50 -12.82 1.19
C GLN A 83 -12.35 -12.85 2.72
N GLU A 84 -11.29 -13.46 3.25
CA GLU A 84 -11.03 -13.52 4.68
C GLU A 84 -10.71 -12.12 5.23
N ILE A 85 -9.91 -11.35 4.50
CA ILE A 85 -9.59 -9.95 4.82
C ILE A 85 -10.87 -9.11 4.82
N VAL A 86 -11.70 -9.24 3.80
CA VAL A 86 -12.98 -8.51 3.70
C VAL A 86 -13.92 -8.85 4.87
N ASN A 87 -13.99 -10.13 5.26
CA ASN A 87 -14.78 -10.56 6.42
C ASN A 87 -14.21 -9.99 7.73
N MET A 88 -12.90 -9.96 7.88
CA MET A 88 -12.22 -9.37 9.04
C MET A 88 -12.49 -7.87 9.17
N LEU A 89 -12.39 -7.11 8.08
CA LEU A 89 -12.74 -5.69 8.08
C LEU A 89 -14.21 -5.45 8.41
N ASN A 90 -15.09 -6.34 7.97
CA ASN A 90 -16.51 -6.28 8.35
C ASN A 90 -16.74 -6.62 9.84
N MET A 91 -15.91 -7.46 10.46
CA MET A 91 -15.94 -7.62 11.92
C MET A 91 -15.49 -6.35 12.64
N LEU A 92 -14.52 -5.61 12.09
CA LEU A 92 -14.12 -4.31 12.66
C LEU A 92 -15.25 -3.28 12.59
N SER A 93 -16.00 -3.22 11.50
CA SER A 93 -17.16 -2.32 11.40
C SER A 93 -18.25 -2.68 12.44
N GLN A 94 -18.46 -3.97 12.70
CA GLN A 94 -19.36 -4.45 13.77
C GLN A 94 -18.89 -4.00 15.16
N LEU A 95 -17.59 -4.07 15.44
CA LEU A 95 -17.00 -3.60 16.70
C LEU A 95 -17.09 -2.08 16.86
N CYS A 96 -17.04 -1.32 15.76
CA CYS A 96 -17.31 0.12 15.79
C CYS A 96 -18.78 0.42 16.14
N GLY A 97 -19.70 -0.41 15.66
CA GLY A 97 -21.14 -0.29 15.90
C GLY A 97 -21.82 0.81 15.08
N GLY A 98 -23.03 1.19 15.49
CA GLY A 98 -23.78 2.31 14.90
C GLY A 98 -24.11 2.15 13.41
N GLU A 99 -24.15 3.29 12.70
CA GLU A 99 -24.43 3.36 11.26
C GLU A 99 -23.40 2.57 10.44
N LEU A 100 -22.12 2.64 10.83
CA LEU A 100 -21.02 1.98 10.11
C LEU A 100 -21.23 0.46 10.02
N ASN A 101 -21.63 -0.18 11.12
CA ASN A 101 -21.99 -1.60 11.11
C ASN A 101 -23.12 -1.90 10.10
N SER A 102 -24.17 -1.07 10.08
CA SER A 102 -25.35 -1.31 9.22
C SER A 102 -25.07 -1.16 7.72
N VAL A 103 -24.07 -0.36 7.35
CA VAL A 103 -23.77 -0.02 5.96
C VAL A 103 -22.60 -0.82 5.40
N TYR A 104 -21.57 -1.13 6.21
CA TYR A 104 -20.32 -1.70 5.71
C TYR A 104 -20.53 -3.05 4.99
N GLU A 105 -21.39 -3.92 5.52
CA GLU A 105 -21.65 -5.25 4.95
C GLU A 105 -22.06 -5.19 3.46
N GLN A 106 -22.86 -4.18 3.08
CA GLN A 106 -23.31 -3.99 1.70
C GLN A 106 -22.16 -3.67 0.73
N PHE A 107 -21.11 -3.02 1.24
CA PHE A 107 -20.04 -2.45 0.42
C PHE A 107 -18.68 -3.11 0.64
N LYS A 108 -18.57 -4.08 1.56
CA LYS A 108 -17.29 -4.67 2.00
C LYS A 108 -16.40 -5.18 0.85
N HIS A 109 -16.99 -5.68 -0.23
CA HIS A 109 -16.27 -6.18 -1.40
C HIS A 109 -15.72 -5.08 -2.33
N LEU A 110 -16.16 -3.83 -2.17
CA LEU A 110 -15.79 -2.67 -2.99
C LEU A 110 -14.76 -1.77 -2.29
N THR A 111 -14.21 -2.20 -1.16
CA THR A 111 -13.25 -1.42 -0.36
C THR A 111 -11.79 -1.56 -0.82
N GLY A 112 -11.52 -2.38 -1.85
CA GLY A 112 -10.20 -2.61 -2.45
C GLY A 112 -9.45 -3.85 -1.94
N PHE A 113 -9.98 -4.55 -0.94
CA PHE A 113 -9.26 -5.65 -0.25
C PHE A 113 -9.54 -7.06 -0.79
N TYR A 114 -10.59 -7.24 -1.60
CA TYR A 114 -11.03 -8.57 -2.02
C TYR A 114 -9.99 -9.31 -2.87
N TYR A 115 -9.20 -8.56 -3.65
CA TYR A 115 -8.23 -9.09 -4.61
C TYR A 115 -6.76 -9.00 -4.17
N THR A 116 -6.52 -8.64 -2.91
CA THR A 116 -5.18 -8.44 -2.32
C THR A 116 -4.20 -9.61 -2.48
N HIS A 117 -4.73 -10.83 -2.46
CA HIS A 117 -3.98 -12.07 -2.64
C HIS A 117 -3.49 -12.28 -4.09
N LEU A 118 -4.19 -11.73 -5.10
CA LEU A 118 -3.81 -11.84 -6.51
C LEU A 118 -2.98 -10.65 -6.99
N LYS A 119 -3.34 -9.43 -6.58
CA LYS A 119 -2.73 -8.17 -7.04
C LYS A 119 -1.20 -8.18 -6.90
N GLU A 120 -0.71 -8.50 -5.69
CA GLU A 120 0.73 -8.51 -5.41
C GLU A 120 1.48 -9.57 -6.22
N GLN A 121 0.92 -10.78 -6.35
CA GLN A 121 1.54 -11.85 -7.15
C GLN A 121 1.62 -11.49 -8.63
N GLU A 122 0.54 -10.92 -9.19
CA GLU A 122 0.50 -10.49 -10.58
C GLU A 122 1.54 -9.39 -10.87
N ILE A 123 1.68 -8.43 -9.96
CA ILE A 123 2.67 -7.35 -10.08
C ILE A 123 4.09 -7.91 -10.11
N TYR A 124 4.45 -8.77 -9.14
CA TYR A 124 5.78 -9.37 -9.11
C TYR A 124 6.05 -10.32 -10.28
N LYS A 125 5.02 -11.01 -10.77
CA LYS A 125 5.13 -11.97 -11.87
C LYS A 125 5.26 -11.31 -13.24
N LYS A 126 4.51 -10.23 -13.52
CA LYS A 126 4.41 -9.65 -14.87
C LYS A 126 5.10 -8.30 -15.02
N LEU A 127 5.09 -7.46 -13.99
CA LEU A 127 5.46 -6.04 -14.14
C LEU A 127 6.89 -5.74 -13.70
N HIS A 128 7.41 -6.54 -12.77
CA HIS A 128 8.76 -6.42 -12.19
C HIS A 128 9.11 -4.96 -11.86
N PRO A 129 8.51 -4.38 -10.81
CA PRO A 129 8.80 -2.99 -10.45
C PRO A 129 10.29 -2.83 -10.10
N LEU A 130 10.86 -1.66 -10.42
CA LEU A 130 12.31 -1.45 -10.38
C LEU A 130 12.87 -1.34 -8.95
N PHE A 131 12.01 -1.06 -7.97
CA PHE A 131 12.37 -0.69 -6.61
C PHE A 131 11.67 -1.61 -5.61
N THR A 132 11.81 -2.94 -5.76
CA THR A 132 11.21 -3.94 -4.87
C THR A 132 12.27 -4.79 -4.18
N PRO A 133 11.88 -5.61 -3.19
CA PRO A 133 12.70 -6.72 -2.73
C PRO A 133 12.93 -7.71 -3.87
N VAL A 134 14.02 -8.47 -3.81
CA VAL A 134 14.23 -9.59 -4.73
C VAL A 134 13.14 -10.64 -4.46
N ILE A 135 12.45 -11.07 -5.51
CA ILE A 135 11.45 -12.13 -5.42
C ILE A 135 12.10 -13.44 -5.83
N TYR A 136 12.22 -14.36 -4.87
CA TYR A 136 12.85 -15.66 -5.08
C TYR A 136 11.86 -16.73 -5.55
N GLY A 137 10.57 -16.56 -5.30
CA GLY A 137 9.57 -17.52 -5.74
C GLY A 137 8.14 -17.03 -5.51
N LEU A 138 7.24 -17.48 -6.37
CA LEU A 138 5.79 -17.27 -6.24
C LEU A 138 5.11 -18.62 -6.33
N TYR A 139 4.11 -18.86 -5.50
CA TYR A 139 3.33 -20.09 -5.54
C TYR A 139 1.85 -19.82 -5.28
N THR A 140 1.00 -20.54 -6.01
CA THR A 140 -0.45 -20.41 -5.93
C THR A 140 -1.07 -21.80 -5.97
N ASN A 141 -1.89 -22.11 -4.98
CA ASN A 141 -2.78 -23.27 -5.00
C ASN A 141 -4.22 -22.77 -4.76
N GLU A 142 -4.95 -22.57 -5.86
CA GLU A 142 -6.33 -22.08 -5.82
C GLU A 142 -7.30 -23.06 -5.15
N GLN A 143 -7.05 -24.37 -5.23
CA GLN A 143 -7.93 -25.37 -4.61
C GLN A 143 -7.92 -25.27 -3.08
N GLU A 144 -6.76 -24.93 -2.52
CA GLU A 144 -6.55 -24.78 -1.08
C GLU A 144 -6.56 -23.31 -0.62
N ASN A 145 -6.81 -22.36 -1.53
CA ASN A 145 -6.73 -20.91 -1.27
C ASN A 145 -5.38 -20.45 -0.68
N ILE A 146 -4.28 -21.01 -1.17
CA ILE A 146 -2.93 -20.70 -0.68
C ILE A 146 -2.18 -19.84 -1.69
N TYR A 147 -1.70 -18.69 -1.24
CA TYR A 147 -0.96 -17.71 -2.04
C TYR A 147 0.33 -17.38 -1.31
N ILE A 148 1.46 -17.65 -1.95
CA ILE A 148 2.78 -17.58 -1.32
C ILE A 148 3.72 -16.70 -2.14
N ILE A 149 4.50 -15.89 -1.43
CA ILE A 149 5.60 -15.09 -1.97
C ILE A 149 6.84 -15.38 -1.12
N LEU A 150 7.90 -15.87 -1.77
CA LEU A 150 9.23 -15.97 -1.17
C LEU A 150 10.05 -14.78 -1.67
N MET A 151 10.46 -13.92 -0.75
CA MET A 151 11.13 -12.66 -1.07
C MET A 151 12.35 -12.43 -0.18
N GLU A 152 13.20 -11.51 -0.59
CA GLU A 152 14.34 -11.01 0.16
C GLU A 152 13.92 -10.57 1.56
N TYR A 153 14.68 -11.02 2.57
CA TYR A 153 14.62 -10.44 3.89
C TYR A 153 15.36 -9.11 3.85
N LEU A 154 14.64 -8.01 4.09
CA LEU A 154 15.22 -6.67 4.11
C LEU A 154 15.93 -6.42 5.44
N ASP A 155 17.10 -7.03 5.62
CA ASP A 155 18.08 -6.65 6.64
C ASP A 155 19.13 -5.70 6.07
N ASP A 156 19.81 -4.95 6.94
CA ASP A 156 20.81 -3.94 6.56
C ASP A 156 20.30 -2.85 5.58
N VAL A 157 19.04 -2.45 5.77
CA VAL A 157 18.39 -1.36 5.05
C VAL A 157 18.19 -0.12 5.93
N ASP A 158 18.14 1.05 5.31
CA ASP A 158 17.84 2.30 5.97
C ASP A 158 16.32 2.55 6.04
N LEU A 159 15.88 3.15 7.15
CA LEU A 159 14.51 3.62 7.37
C LEU A 159 13.38 2.56 7.34
N LEU A 160 13.70 1.27 7.49
CA LEU A 160 12.69 0.22 7.68
C LEU A 160 11.84 0.46 8.94
N ASN A 161 10.52 0.29 8.85
CA ASN A 161 9.57 0.44 9.95
C ASN A 161 9.61 1.82 10.65
N THR A 162 9.94 2.89 9.92
CA THR A 162 10.10 4.25 10.48
C THR A 162 8.84 5.11 10.46
N VAL A 163 7.65 4.51 10.36
CA VAL A 163 6.38 5.27 10.39
C VAL A 163 6.23 6.15 11.63
N MET A 164 6.80 5.75 12.77
CA MET A 164 6.77 6.54 14.00
C MET A 164 7.84 7.64 14.08
N ALA A 165 8.79 7.66 13.14
CA ALA A 165 9.97 8.52 13.15
C ALA A 165 10.14 9.26 11.79
N PRO A 166 9.14 10.04 11.34
CA PRO A 166 9.16 10.70 10.04
C PRO A 166 10.30 11.73 9.94
N GLU A 167 10.81 12.24 11.06
CA GLU A 167 11.95 13.16 11.13
C GLU A 167 13.25 12.54 10.62
N LYS A 168 13.34 11.21 10.57
CA LYS A 168 14.49 10.50 9.99
C LYS A 168 14.51 10.55 8.46
N TRP A 169 13.39 10.86 7.82
CA TRP A 169 13.29 11.02 6.37
C TRP A 169 13.89 12.37 5.96
N SER A 170 15.18 12.35 5.62
CA SER A 170 15.88 13.54 5.11
C SER A 170 15.42 13.92 3.70
N ASP A 171 15.75 15.15 3.27
CA ASP A 171 15.46 15.64 1.92
C ASP A 171 15.96 14.68 0.82
N GLN A 172 17.15 14.08 1.02
CA GLN A 172 17.72 13.10 0.09
C GLN A 172 16.84 11.84 -0.03
N HIS A 173 16.37 11.29 1.09
CA HIS A 173 15.48 10.12 1.11
C HIS A 173 14.15 10.42 0.43
N ILE A 174 13.54 11.56 0.79
CA ILE A 174 12.24 11.99 0.23
C ILE A 174 12.36 12.14 -1.29
N LYS A 175 13.37 12.87 -1.79
CA LYS A 175 13.58 13.04 -3.23
C LYS A 175 13.90 11.73 -3.94
N SER A 176 14.67 10.82 -3.32
CA SER A 176 14.92 9.49 -3.90
C SER A 176 13.64 8.68 -4.08
N ALA A 177 12.76 8.67 -3.06
CA ALA A 177 11.44 8.03 -3.14
C ALA A 177 10.55 8.68 -4.23
N LEU A 178 10.47 10.01 -4.27
CA LEU A 178 9.66 10.73 -5.26
C LEU A 178 10.16 10.50 -6.70
N LYS A 179 11.47 10.45 -6.92
CA LYS A 179 12.06 10.17 -8.23
C LYS A 179 11.72 8.75 -8.71
N GLN A 180 11.80 7.75 -7.83
CA GLN A 180 11.46 6.37 -8.16
C GLN A 180 9.94 6.15 -8.33
N MET A 181 9.13 6.85 -7.53
CA MET A 181 7.69 6.94 -7.72
C MET A 181 7.34 7.50 -9.10
N ALA A 182 7.97 8.61 -9.51
CA ALA A 182 7.75 9.19 -10.84
C ALA A 182 8.19 8.23 -11.97
N ALA A 183 9.31 7.54 -11.80
CA ALA A 183 9.77 6.51 -12.73
C ALA A 183 8.75 5.38 -12.90
N TRP A 184 8.23 4.84 -11.79
CA TRP A 184 7.17 3.84 -11.81
C TRP A 184 5.92 4.31 -12.53
N HIS A 185 5.40 5.45 -12.09
CA HIS A 185 4.16 5.98 -12.63
C HIS A 185 4.26 6.30 -14.11
N SER A 186 5.43 6.78 -14.57
CA SER A 186 5.69 7.00 -15.99
C SER A 186 5.65 5.70 -16.81
N LYS A 187 6.24 4.61 -16.29
CA LYS A 187 6.27 3.28 -16.94
C LYS A 187 4.86 2.69 -17.08
N MET A 188 4.01 2.91 -16.07
CA MET A 188 2.66 2.34 -15.99
C MET A 188 1.55 3.28 -16.48
N LEU A 189 1.89 4.49 -16.94
CA LEU A 189 0.91 5.48 -17.34
C LEU A 189 0.10 5.03 -18.57
N ASN A 190 -1.21 4.93 -18.41
CA ASN A 190 -2.17 4.41 -19.39
C ASN A 190 -1.81 3.01 -19.89
N LYS A 191 -1.28 2.16 -19.00
CA LYS A 191 -0.84 0.77 -19.31
C LYS A 191 -1.71 -0.30 -18.64
N VAL A 192 -3.02 -0.08 -18.61
CA VAL A 192 -3.99 -1.03 -18.07
C VAL A 192 -3.98 -2.37 -18.80
N GLU A 193 -3.57 -2.39 -20.07
CA GLU A 193 -3.45 -3.59 -20.90
C GLU A 193 -2.35 -4.56 -20.46
N ASN A 194 -1.44 -4.13 -19.57
CA ASN A 194 -0.32 -4.94 -19.12
C ASN A 194 -0.68 -5.87 -17.94
N VAL A 195 -1.92 -5.84 -17.45
CA VAL A 195 -2.39 -6.65 -16.32
C VAL A 195 -3.70 -7.37 -16.64
N ASP A 196 -4.00 -8.43 -15.89
CA ASP A 196 -5.33 -9.03 -15.93
C ASP A 196 -6.37 -8.15 -15.21
N LEU A 197 -7.26 -7.52 -15.98
CA LEU A 197 -8.27 -6.59 -15.45
C LEU A 197 -9.29 -7.26 -14.52
N GLU A 198 -9.45 -8.59 -14.56
CA GLU A 198 -10.34 -9.29 -13.62
C GLU A 198 -9.84 -9.18 -12.17
N ILE A 199 -8.53 -9.01 -11.96
CA ILE A 199 -7.88 -8.80 -10.66
C ILE A 199 -8.12 -7.37 -10.13
N TRP A 200 -8.42 -6.41 -11.01
CA TRP A 200 -8.65 -4.99 -10.70
C TRP A 200 -10.08 -4.53 -10.98
N LYS A 201 -11.06 -5.44 -10.98
CA LYS A 201 -12.48 -5.08 -11.15
C LYS A 201 -13.03 -4.16 -10.04
N ASP A 202 -12.31 -4.08 -8.92
CA ASP A 202 -12.57 -3.18 -7.80
C ASP A 202 -11.77 -1.86 -7.88
N ALA A 203 -11.09 -1.59 -9.01
CA ALA A 203 -10.41 -0.32 -9.22
C ALA A 203 -11.42 0.82 -9.28
N PRO A 204 -11.15 1.97 -8.64
CA PRO A 204 -12.16 2.99 -8.41
C PRO A 204 -12.59 3.69 -9.70
N SER A 205 -13.89 3.94 -9.80
CA SER A 205 -14.57 4.61 -10.92
C SER A 205 -15.59 5.63 -10.41
N LEU A 206 -16.07 6.52 -11.28
CA LEU A 206 -17.12 7.47 -10.90
C LEU A 206 -18.35 6.75 -10.33
N GLN A 207 -18.79 5.68 -11.00
CA GLN A 207 -19.94 4.91 -10.58
C GLN A 207 -19.73 4.30 -9.19
N GLN A 208 -18.63 3.56 -8.99
CA GLN A 208 -18.37 2.90 -7.70
C GLN A 208 -18.20 3.90 -6.56
N MET A 209 -17.47 5.00 -6.79
CA MET A 209 -17.21 5.99 -5.74
C MET A 209 -18.49 6.74 -5.36
N THR A 210 -19.41 6.92 -6.31
CA THR A 210 -20.76 7.45 -6.05
C THR A 210 -21.63 6.43 -5.30
N ASP A 211 -21.59 5.15 -5.68
CA ASP A 211 -22.36 4.10 -5.00
C ASP A 211 -21.93 3.93 -3.54
N LEU A 212 -20.65 4.21 -3.23
CA LEU A 212 -20.07 4.13 -1.89
C LEU A 212 -20.35 5.34 -0.99
N LEU A 213 -21.10 6.36 -1.45
CA LEU A 213 -21.47 7.53 -0.64
C LEU A 213 -22.03 7.20 0.76
N PRO A 214 -22.92 6.20 0.94
CA PRO A 214 -23.38 5.83 2.27
C PRO A 214 -22.25 5.35 3.18
N LEU A 215 -21.32 4.54 2.64
CA LEU A 215 -20.17 4.05 3.40
C LEU A 215 -19.24 5.21 3.80
N TRP A 216 -18.96 6.14 2.88
CA TRP A 216 -18.10 7.30 3.16
C TRP A 216 -18.65 8.18 4.27
N ASN A 217 -19.96 8.43 4.28
CA ASN A 217 -20.62 9.16 5.36
C ASN A 217 -20.53 8.40 6.69
N ALA A 218 -20.77 7.09 6.68
CA ALA A 218 -20.71 6.28 7.89
C ALA A 218 -19.29 6.21 8.49
N LEU A 219 -18.24 6.12 7.65
CA LEU A 219 -16.85 6.18 8.09
C LEU A 219 -16.51 7.55 8.70
N LEU A 220 -16.92 8.65 8.07
CA LEU A 220 -16.73 10.00 8.59
C LEU A 220 -17.43 10.20 9.94
N ASN A 221 -18.70 9.78 10.05
CA ASN A 221 -19.47 9.90 11.29
C ASN A 221 -18.82 9.09 12.42
N ASN A 222 -18.40 7.84 12.15
CA ASN A 222 -17.68 7.03 13.14
C ASN A 222 -16.37 7.70 13.59
N ALA A 223 -15.57 8.25 12.67
CA ALA A 223 -14.34 8.93 13.01
C ALA A 223 -14.59 10.21 13.85
N ALA A 224 -15.60 10.99 13.48
CA ALA A 224 -16.00 12.21 14.21
C ALA A 224 -16.49 11.93 15.63
N ASP A 225 -17.30 10.88 15.81
CA ASP A 225 -17.85 10.50 17.11
C ASP A 225 -16.77 9.96 18.05
N LYS A 226 -15.81 9.20 17.52
CA LYS A 226 -14.77 8.53 18.31
C LYS A 226 -13.56 9.43 18.58
N PHE A 227 -13.26 10.35 17.67
CA PHE A 227 -12.05 11.19 17.71
C PHE A 227 -12.36 12.67 17.42
N PRO A 228 -13.19 13.34 18.23
CA PRO A 228 -13.59 14.73 18.02
C PRO A 228 -12.41 15.71 18.04
N GLU A 229 -11.28 15.35 18.64
CA GLU A 229 -10.03 16.12 18.62
C GLU A 229 -9.32 16.08 17.26
N LEU A 230 -9.54 15.03 16.46
CA LEU A 230 -9.01 14.91 15.10
C LEU A 230 -10.01 15.40 14.05
N TYR A 231 -11.30 15.25 14.34
CA TYR A 231 -12.42 15.61 13.48
C TYR A 231 -13.33 16.64 14.16
N ASP A 232 -12.79 17.84 14.35
CA ASP A 232 -13.56 18.98 14.84
C ASP A 232 -14.72 19.35 13.87
N PRO A 233 -15.70 20.17 14.29
CA PRO A 233 -16.85 20.51 13.45
C PRO A 233 -16.50 21.13 12.07
N LEU A 234 -15.38 21.86 11.96
CA LEU A 234 -14.94 22.44 10.69
C LEU A 234 -14.38 21.36 9.76
N ARG A 235 -13.54 20.46 10.30
CA ARG A 235 -13.00 19.31 9.56
C ARG A 235 -14.10 18.37 9.10
N VAL A 236 -15.08 18.07 9.95
CA VAL A 236 -16.25 17.25 9.59
C VAL A 236 -17.06 17.92 8.49
N LYS A 237 -17.33 19.23 8.59
CA LYS A 237 -18.03 19.97 7.54
C LYS A 237 -17.26 19.93 6.22
N THR A 238 -15.94 20.10 6.25
CA THR A 238 -15.06 20.04 5.07
C THR A 238 -15.16 18.67 4.39
N MET A 239 -15.02 17.58 5.16
CA MET A 239 -15.12 16.23 4.62
C MET A 239 -16.52 15.89 4.12
N ARG A 240 -17.57 16.34 4.81
CA ARG A 240 -18.95 16.13 4.35
C ARG A 240 -19.22 16.81 3.03
N ASN A 241 -18.72 18.04 2.83
CA ASN A 241 -18.78 18.72 1.55
C ASN A 241 -17.98 17.96 0.48
N ALA A 242 -16.77 17.50 0.80
CA ALA A 242 -15.98 16.71 -0.14
C ALA A 242 -16.69 15.42 -0.57
N ILE A 243 -17.32 14.68 0.36
CA ILE A 243 -18.11 13.48 0.06
C ILE A 243 -19.27 13.83 -0.87
N GLN A 244 -19.99 14.93 -0.64
CA GLN A 244 -21.07 15.37 -1.52
C GLN A 244 -20.61 15.72 -2.94
N GLU A 245 -19.37 16.22 -3.07
CA GLU A 245 -18.77 16.59 -4.36
C GLU A 245 -18.15 15.41 -5.12
N ILE A 246 -18.14 14.19 -4.56
CA ILE A 246 -17.62 12.97 -5.21
C ILE A 246 -18.09 12.86 -6.68
N PRO A 247 -19.39 12.94 -7.00
CA PRO A 247 -19.84 12.81 -8.39
C PRO A 247 -19.20 13.85 -9.34
N ASN A 248 -18.93 15.06 -8.85
CA ASN A 248 -18.42 16.16 -9.65
C ASN A 248 -16.91 16.03 -9.89
N TYR A 249 -16.12 15.77 -8.84
CA TYR A 249 -14.68 15.66 -9.01
C TYR A 249 -14.26 14.30 -9.58
N TRP A 250 -15.01 13.22 -9.34
CA TRP A 250 -14.75 11.94 -10.00
C TRP A 250 -15.04 11.97 -11.49
N GLN A 251 -16.00 12.77 -11.95
CA GLN A 251 -16.20 12.99 -13.39
C GLN A 251 -14.95 13.60 -14.06
N GLN A 252 -14.14 14.34 -13.32
CA GLN A 252 -12.85 14.85 -13.79
C GLN A 252 -11.77 13.77 -13.66
N LEU A 253 -11.62 13.16 -12.48
CA LEU A 253 -10.61 12.13 -12.22
C LEU A 253 -10.70 10.98 -13.23
N GLU A 254 -11.89 10.52 -13.58
CA GLU A 254 -12.11 9.40 -14.51
C GLU A 254 -11.52 9.65 -15.91
N LYS A 255 -11.44 10.91 -16.34
CA LYS A 255 -10.89 11.31 -17.65
C LYS A 255 -9.37 11.49 -17.65
N LEU A 256 -8.76 11.58 -16.46
CA LEU A 256 -7.33 11.81 -16.33
C LEU A 256 -6.54 10.54 -16.59
N PRO A 257 -5.30 10.64 -17.11
CA PRO A 257 -4.44 9.49 -17.31
C PRO A 257 -4.24 8.71 -16.01
N LYS A 258 -4.45 7.39 -16.07
CA LYS A 258 -4.31 6.49 -14.93
C LYS A 258 -2.98 5.77 -14.99
N THR A 259 -2.41 5.46 -13.83
CA THR A 259 -1.24 4.62 -13.66
C THR A 259 -1.53 3.59 -12.58
N LEU A 260 -0.72 2.54 -12.50
CA LEU A 260 -0.81 1.58 -11.40
C LEU A 260 -0.13 2.20 -10.17
N VAL A 261 -0.94 2.70 -9.24
CA VAL A 261 -0.47 3.25 -7.96
C VAL A 261 -0.35 2.15 -6.92
N HIS A 262 0.54 2.31 -5.96
CA HIS A 262 0.71 1.39 -4.84
C HIS A 262 -0.50 1.40 -3.90
N ASN A 263 -1.12 2.58 -3.69
CA ASN A 263 -2.32 2.75 -2.85
C ASN A 263 -2.14 2.33 -1.38
N ASP A 264 -0.88 2.30 -0.95
CA ASP A 264 -0.41 2.18 0.43
C ASP A 264 1.05 2.69 0.51
N PHE A 265 1.37 3.76 -0.24
CA PHE A 265 2.74 4.26 -0.45
C PHE A 265 3.20 5.05 0.77
N ASN A 266 3.73 4.35 1.78
CA ASN A 266 4.11 4.97 3.04
C ASN A 266 5.30 4.28 3.74
N PRO A 267 5.88 4.89 4.80
CA PRO A 267 7.06 4.35 5.50
C PRO A 267 6.89 2.97 6.18
N ARG A 268 5.69 2.39 6.21
CA ARG A 268 5.50 1.02 6.69
C ARG A 268 5.82 -0.01 5.61
N ASN A 269 5.62 0.39 4.36
CA ASN A 269 5.74 -0.45 3.17
C ASN A 269 7.00 -0.11 2.38
N SER A 270 7.94 0.63 2.97
CA SER A 270 9.15 1.05 2.29
C SER A 270 10.37 1.15 3.20
N CYS A 271 11.53 1.04 2.57
CA CYS A 271 12.84 1.30 3.15
C CYS A 271 13.79 1.81 2.05
N PHE A 272 15.07 1.95 2.38
CA PHE A 272 16.12 2.26 1.41
C PHE A 272 17.24 1.23 1.47
N LYS A 273 17.65 0.78 0.28
CA LYS A 273 18.86 -0.03 0.11
C LYS A 273 20.02 0.90 -0.19
N THR A 274 21.21 0.57 0.28
CA THR A 274 22.43 1.27 -0.14
C THR A 274 23.17 0.41 -1.14
N GLN A 275 23.31 0.90 -2.38
CA GLN A 275 24.10 0.24 -3.42
C GLN A 275 25.12 1.21 -3.99
N ASN A 276 26.40 0.84 -3.97
CA ASN A 276 27.51 1.66 -4.46
C ASN A 276 27.57 3.09 -3.85
N GLY A 277 27.06 3.24 -2.62
CA GLY A 277 27.00 4.54 -1.94
C GLY A 277 25.79 5.42 -2.32
N GLU A 278 24.90 4.94 -3.20
CA GLU A 278 23.64 5.59 -3.53
C GLU A 278 22.47 4.92 -2.77
N ILE A 279 21.52 5.75 -2.31
CA ILE A 279 20.29 5.26 -1.69
C ILE A 279 19.25 4.95 -2.76
N GLU A 280 18.83 3.70 -2.79
CA GLU A 280 17.77 3.19 -3.66
C GLU A 280 16.52 2.96 -2.81
N PHE A 281 15.37 3.41 -3.30
CA PHE A 281 14.12 3.23 -2.57
C PHE A 281 13.70 1.77 -2.77
N CYS A 282 13.08 1.18 -1.76
CA CYS A 282 12.54 -0.16 -1.86
C CYS A 282 11.11 -0.13 -1.33
N LEU A 283 10.15 -0.44 -2.19
CA LEU A 283 8.73 -0.51 -1.91
C LEU A 283 8.28 -1.97 -2.00
N TYR A 284 7.53 -2.39 -1.00
CA TYR A 284 7.01 -3.75 -0.86
C TYR A 284 5.56 -3.71 -0.42
N ASP A 285 4.89 -4.86 -0.43
CA ASP A 285 3.47 -5.00 -0.07
C ASP A 285 2.50 -4.34 -1.06
N TRP A 286 2.59 -4.74 -2.33
CA TRP A 286 1.77 -4.22 -3.44
C TRP A 286 0.31 -4.71 -3.43
N GLU A 287 -0.19 -5.23 -2.31
CA GLU A 287 -1.47 -5.93 -2.26
C GLU A 287 -2.69 -5.03 -2.46
N LEU A 288 -2.53 -3.73 -2.20
CA LEU A 288 -3.59 -2.73 -2.36
C LEU A 288 -3.50 -1.95 -3.67
N ALA A 289 -2.50 -2.26 -4.50
CA ALA A 289 -2.25 -1.56 -5.75
C ALA A 289 -3.50 -1.49 -6.62
N THR A 290 -3.72 -0.33 -7.24
CA THR A 290 -4.90 -0.08 -8.07
C THR A 290 -4.63 0.95 -9.15
N PHE A 291 -5.56 1.13 -10.09
CA PHE A 291 -5.44 2.18 -11.09
C PHE A 291 -6.01 3.50 -10.57
N HIS A 292 -5.16 4.51 -10.49
CA HIS A 292 -5.54 5.88 -10.12
C HIS A 292 -4.67 6.90 -10.86
N ILE A 293 -4.87 8.19 -10.64
CA ILE A 293 -3.95 9.22 -11.12
C ILE A 293 -2.63 9.17 -10.32
N PRO A 294 -1.48 9.47 -10.93
CA PRO A 294 -0.16 9.36 -10.29
C PRO A 294 0.00 10.22 -9.02
N GLN A 295 -0.84 11.23 -8.84
CA GLN A 295 -0.86 12.11 -7.66
C GLN A 295 -1.35 11.40 -6.39
N TYR A 296 -2.00 10.24 -6.49
CA TYR A 296 -2.56 9.54 -5.34
C TYR A 296 -1.48 9.08 -4.36
N ASP A 297 -0.49 8.31 -4.83
CA ASP A 297 0.64 7.87 -3.99
C ASP A 297 1.47 9.06 -3.47
N LEU A 298 1.55 10.16 -4.24
CA LEU A 298 2.20 11.40 -3.77
C LEU A 298 1.45 11.99 -2.56
N ALA A 299 0.12 12.09 -2.66
CA ALA A 299 -0.72 12.61 -1.59
C ALA A 299 -0.58 11.76 -0.32
N GLU A 300 -0.68 10.44 -0.46
CA GLU A 300 -0.50 9.51 0.65
C GLU A 300 0.89 9.66 1.27
N PHE A 301 1.95 9.53 0.46
CA PHE A 301 3.32 9.56 0.94
C PHE A 301 3.61 10.83 1.73
N LEU A 302 3.31 12.00 1.17
CA LEU A 302 3.52 13.29 1.84
C LEU A 302 2.67 13.45 3.10
N CYS A 303 1.49 12.81 3.20
CA CYS A 303 0.71 12.80 4.44
C CYS A 303 1.36 11.96 5.55
N PHE A 304 2.14 10.94 5.20
CA PHE A 304 2.83 10.10 6.17
C PHE A 304 4.15 10.68 6.67
N ILE A 305 4.90 11.33 5.77
CA ILE A 305 6.27 11.81 6.08
C ILE A 305 6.34 13.26 6.53
N LEU A 306 5.35 14.10 6.20
CA LEU A 306 5.34 15.50 6.66
C LEU A 306 4.56 15.63 7.97
N ASP A 307 5.12 16.43 8.86
CA ASP A 307 4.53 16.83 10.13
C ASP A 307 4.48 18.36 10.22
N LYS A 308 3.91 18.88 11.30
CA LYS A 308 3.71 20.32 11.53
C LYS A 308 4.96 21.18 11.31
N ASP A 309 6.14 20.60 11.54
CA ASP A 309 7.42 21.32 11.46
C ASP A 309 7.99 21.30 10.03
N ARG A 310 7.34 20.58 9.10
CA ARG A 310 7.72 20.43 7.69
C ARG A 310 6.57 20.59 6.69
N TYR A 311 5.38 21.02 7.13
CA TYR A 311 4.24 21.24 6.22
C TYR A 311 4.54 22.29 5.13
N ASP A 312 5.37 23.28 5.44
CA ASP A 312 5.85 24.29 4.49
C ASP A 312 6.67 23.69 3.33
N GLN A 313 7.24 22.50 3.50
CA GLN A 313 8.01 21.80 2.46
C GLN A 313 7.12 21.08 1.44
N ARG A 314 5.82 20.91 1.70
CA ARG A 314 4.89 20.13 0.86
C ARG A 314 4.93 20.59 -0.59
N TYR A 315 4.82 21.90 -0.82
CA TYR A 315 4.84 22.47 -2.17
C TYR A 315 6.12 22.13 -2.93
N ALA A 316 7.28 22.26 -2.28
CA ALA A 316 8.57 21.98 -2.91
C ALA A 316 8.71 20.50 -3.31
N TYR A 317 8.27 19.57 -2.47
CA TYR A 317 8.28 18.14 -2.79
C TYR A 317 7.26 17.78 -3.87
N THR A 318 6.08 18.41 -3.86
CA THR A 318 5.09 18.25 -4.92
C THR A 318 5.65 18.70 -6.27
N GLU A 319 6.30 19.87 -6.33
CA GLU A 319 6.91 20.37 -7.56
C GLU A 319 8.06 19.48 -8.03
N TYR A 320 8.91 19.01 -7.11
CA TYR A 320 9.99 18.07 -7.45
C TYR A 320 9.45 16.80 -8.13
N TYR A 321 8.42 16.19 -7.56
CA TYR A 321 7.78 15.02 -8.15
C TYR A 321 7.13 15.33 -9.51
N ARG A 322 6.41 16.46 -9.62
CA ARG A 322 5.77 16.90 -10.86
C ARG A 322 6.81 17.05 -11.98
N GLU A 323 7.95 17.69 -11.69
CA GLU A 323 9.03 17.90 -12.66
C GLU A 323 9.66 16.58 -13.11
N GLU A 324 9.93 15.64 -12.19
CA GLU A 324 10.44 14.31 -12.56
C GLU A 324 9.45 13.53 -13.44
N LEU A 325 8.16 13.54 -13.07
CA LEU A 325 7.12 12.87 -13.86
C LEU A 325 6.96 13.54 -15.23
N ALA A 326 6.99 14.87 -15.29
CA ALA A 326 6.90 15.63 -16.54
C ALA A 326 8.09 15.34 -17.46
N ARG A 327 9.30 15.29 -16.91
CA ARG A 327 10.53 14.95 -17.65
C ARG A 327 10.45 13.55 -18.28
N LEU A 328 9.85 12.59 -17.59
CA LEU A 328 9.74 11.20 -18.05
C LEU A 328 8.59 10.96 -19.04
N THR A 329 7.51 11.73 -18.93
CA THR A 329 6.27 11.48 -19.68
C THR A 329 5.97 12.52 -20.76
N GLY A 330 6.59 13.70 -20.70
CA GLY A 330 6.22 14.87 -21.48
C GLY A 330 4.86 15.49 -21.10
N LYS A 331 4.18 14.97 -20.06
CA LYS A 331 2.90 15.45 -19.54
C LYS A 331 3.09 16.29 -18.26
N TYR A 332 2.02 16.77 -17.63
CA TYR A 332 2.07 17.42 -16.30
C TYR A 332 2.95 18.70 -16.20
N ASN A 333 3.17 19.39 -17.33
CA ASN A 333 3.94 20.64 -17.36
C ASN A 333 3.22 21.83 -16.69
N SER A 334 1.88 21.78 -16.59
CA SER A 334 1.07 22.82 -15.94
C SER A 334 1.03 22.56 -14.43
N ALA A 335 1.77 23.35 -13.65
CA ALA A 335 1.71 23.28 -12.19
C ALA A 335 0.27 23.51 -11.66
N PRO A 336 -0.49 24.54 -12.08
CA PRO A 336 -1.84 24.75 -11.56
C PRO A 336 -2.77 23.54 -11.81
N SER A 337 -2.72 22.95 -13.00
CA SER A 337 -3.51 21.75 -13.30
C SER A 337 -3.07 20.56 -12.43
N PHE A 338 -1.76 20.36 -12.27
CA PHE A 338 -1.24 19.28 -11.44
C PHE A 338 -1.65 19.41 -9.97
N HIS A 339 -1.63 20.61 -9.40
CA HIS A 339 -2.08 20.87 -8.02
C HIS A 339 -3.58 20.67 -7.87
N GLN A 340 -4.39 21.05 -8.87
CA GLN A 340 -5.82 20.75 -8.85
C GLN A 340 -6.09 19.23 -8.88
N GLU A 341 -5.35 18.49 -9.70
CA GLU A 341 -5.42 17.03 -9.75
C GLU A 341 -4.98 16.39 -8.43
N LEU A 342 -3.90 16.91 -7.83
CA LEU A 342 -3.41 16.47 -6.51
C LEU A 342 -4.44 16.74 -5.41
N TYR A 343 -5.12 17.88 -5.43
CA TYR A 343 -6.19 18.18 -4.48
C TYR A 343 -7.29 17.13 -4.54
N MET A 344 -7.77 16.78 -5.75
CA MET A 344 -8.78 15.73 -5.92
C MET A 344 -8.28 14.35 -5.44
N ALA A 345 -7.03 13.98 -5.74
CA ALA A 345 -6.42 12.75 -5.23
C ALA A 345 -6.31 12.75 -3.71
N THR A 346 -5.98 13.89 -3.10
CA THR A 346 -5.83 14.03 -1.64
C THR A 346 -7.18 13.86 -0.94
N LEU A 347 -8.26 14.46 -1.47
CA LEU A 347 -9.62 14.24 -0.97
C LEU A 347 -9.99 12.75 -1.02
N ASP A 348 -9.69 12.10 -2.14
CA ASP A 348 -10.00 10.68 -2.36
C ASP A 348 -9.24 9.77 -1.38
N PHE A 349 -7.94 10.03 -1.18
CA PHE A 349 -7.12 9.39 -0.16
C PHE A 349 -7.71 9.55 1.26
N GLY A 350 -8.13 10.77 1.61
CA GLY A 350 -8.72 11.07 2.91
C GLY A 350 -10.06 10.36 3.15
N ILE A 351 -10.93 10.33 2.14
CA ILE A 351 -12.26 9.69 2.24
C ILE A 351 -12.13 8.18 2.31
N HIS A 352 -11.31 7.59 1.44
CA HIS A 352 -11.19 6.13 1.32
C HIS A 352 -10.21 5.56 2.33
N ARG A 353 -8.91 5.86 2.21
CA ARG A 353 -7.83 5.19 2.97
C ARG A 353 -7.76 5.67 4.41
N VAL A 354 -7.76 6.98 4.64
CA VAL A 354 -7.76 7.51 6.01
C VAL A 354 -9.07 7.12 6.72
N GLY A 355 -10.21 7.16 6.04
CA GLY A 355 -11.49 6.67 6.58
C GLY A 355 -11.42 5.21 7.06
N LEU A 356 -10.85 4.31 6.25
CA LEU A 356 -10.65 2.91 6.62
C LEU A 356 -9.62 2.73 7.75
N TYR A 357 -8.52 3.49 7.76
CA TYR A 357 -7.59 3.46 8.90
C TYR A 357 -8.24 3.93 10.19
N MET A 358 -9.09 4.97 10.15
CA MET A 358 -9.82 5.46 11.32
C MET A 358 -10.80 4.42 11.86
N MET A 359 -11.43 3.62 10.99
CA MET A 359 -12.22 2.45 11.44
C MET A 359 -11.34 1.44 12.19
N GLY A 360 -10.17 1.09 11.65
CA GLY A 360 -9.21 0.23 12.37
C GLY A 360 -8.76 0.83 13.69
N HIS A 361 -8.47 2.14 13.70
CA HIS A 361 -8.03 2.91 14.86
C HIS A 361 -9.05 2.93 16.00
N SER A 362 -10.36 2.94 15.67
CA SER A 362 -11.45 2.84 16.65
C SER A 362 -11.45 1.54 17.44
N VAL A 363 -10.85 0.47 16.90
CA VAL A 363 -10.79 -0.86 17.53
C VAL A 363 -9.41 -1.13 18.13
N SER A 364 -8.36 -0.80 17.40
CA SER A 364 -6.97 -0.98 17.82
C SER A 364 -6.16 0.29 17.49
N PRO A 365 -5.63 1.00 18.49
CA PRO A 365 -4.91 2.25 18.25
C PRO A 365 -3.70 2.09 17.33
N TYR A 366 -3.62 2.99 16.35
CA TYR A 366 -2.51 3.20 15.42
C TYR A 366 -1.79 4.49 15.80
N PRO A 367 -0.66 4.44 16.53
CA PRO A 367 -0.04 5.62 17.11
C PRO A 367 0.40 6.69 16.10
N PHE A 368 0.66 6.31 14.85
CA PHE A 368 1.02 7.24 13.78
C PHE A 368 -0.17 8.01 13.22
N LEU A 369 -1.39 7.47 13.31
CA LEU A 369 -2.54 7.94 12.54
C LEU A 369 -2.98 9.38 12.87
N PRO A 370 -2.99 9.83 14.14
CA PRO A 370 -3.27 11.23 14.46
C PRO A 370 -2.39 12.24 13.70
N ARG A 371 -1.11 11.91 13.49
CA ARG A 371 -0.18 12.76 12.73
C ARG A 371 -0.56 12.79 11.24
N VAL A 372 -0.88 11.63 10.68
CA VAL A 372 -1.29 11.50 9.27
C VAL A 372 -2.59 12.25 9.00
N VAL A 373 -3.59 12.15 9.89
CA VAL A 373 -4.85 12.88 9.78
C VAL A 373 -4.61 14.39 9.81
N ASN A 374 -3.76 14.88 10.72
CA ASN A 374 -3.41 16.30 10.76
C ASN A 374 -2.69 16.76 9.48
N SER A 375 -1.77 15.95 8.95
CA SER A 375 -1.10 16.26 7.69
C SER A 375 -2.05 16.25 6.50
N PHE A 376 -3.05 15.37 6.49
CA PHE A 376 -4.09 15.35 5.46
C PHE A 376 -4.91 16.66 5.48
N PHE A 377 -5.36 17.09 6.66
CA PHE A 377 -6.11 18.34 6.79
C PHE A 377 -5.28 19.57 6.45
N ASP A 378 -3.99 19.59 6.77
CA ASP A 378 -3.04 20.59 6.29
C ASP A 378 -2.99 20.63 4.76
N ALA A 379 -2.82 19.45 4.12
CA ALA A 379 -2.72 19.34 2.67
C ALA A 379 -3.95 19.92 1.96
N ILE A 380 -5.16 19.59 2.39
CA ILE A 380 -6.37 20.12 1.73
C ILE A 380 -6.66 21.58 2.07
N SER A 381 -6.23 22.06 3.24
CA SER A 381 -6.39 23.47 3.62
C SER A 381 -5.45 24.39 2.83
N GLY A 382 -4.23 23.93 2.53
CA GLY A 382 -3.25 24.68 1.73
C GLY A 382 -3.70 24.98 0.30
N HIS A 383 -4.62 24.19 -0.26
CA HIS A 383 -5.18 24.43 -1.60
C HIS A 383 -6.31 25.47 -1.61
N SER A 384 -6.74 25.94 -0.43
CA SER A 384 -7.72 27.03 -0.28
C SER A 384 -7.11 28.43 -0.47
N LEU A 385 -5.79 28.49 -0.65
CA LEU A 385 -4.99 29.71 -0.72
C LEU A 385 -4.15 29.70 -2.00
N ASN A 386 -4.80 29.82 -3.16
CA ASN A 386 -4.22 30.39 -4.40
C ASN A 386 -5.33 30.79 -5.38
#